data_AF-A0A7R9VJP8-F1
#
_entry.id   AF-A0A7R9VJP8-F1
#
_cell.length_a   1.000
_cell.length_b   1.000
_cell.length_c   1.000
_cell.angle_alpha   90.00
_cell.angle_beta   90.00
_cell.angle_gamma   90.00
#
_symmetry.space_group_name_H-M   'P 1'
#
loop_
_entity.id
_entity.type
_entity.pdbx_description
1 polymer ?
#
loop_
_entity_poly.entity_id
_entity_poly.type
_entity_poly.pdbx_seq_one_letter_code
_entity_poly.pdbx_strand_id
1 'polypeptide(L)'
;LNVSELELYGRHAEVSLLRATFHNLLEKHHEKVLISIVGYSGSGKTALSLALRPVVLRSQGFFCVGKYDLQHRAEPYMAFNAAFLSLVDQIMARDQSFISNLKERMRGALSGPGEEEIVCTVA
;
A
#
# COMPACT_ATOMS: atom_id res chain seq x y z
N LEU A 1 -1.66 15.10 -12.51
CA LEU A 1 -0.47 14.59 -13.22
C LEU A 1 -0.68 13.09 -13.46
N ASN A 2 -0.99 12.71 -14.70
CA ASN A 2 -1.20 11.31 -15.10
C ASN A 2 0.12 10.54 -14.94
N VAL A 3 0.21 9.66 -13.93
CA VAL A 3 1.40 8.85 -13.62
C VAL A 3 1.38 7.53 -14.42
N SER A 4 0.72 7.49 -15.57
CA SER A 4 0.58 6.27 -16.39
C SER A 4 1.88 5.82 -17.05
N GLU A 5 2.85 6.73 -17.20
CA GLU A 5 4.13 6.47 -17.89
C GLU A 5 5.29 7.11 -17.11
N LEU A 6 5.64 6.55 -15.95
CA LEU A 6 7.07 6.52 -15.64
C LEU A 6 7.66 5.49 -16.62
N GLU A 7 8.10 5.94 -17.79
CA GLU A 7 8.86 5.12 -18.72
C GLU A 7 10.18 4.72 -18.04
N LEU A 8 10.12 3.62 -17.30
CA LEU A 8 11.31 2.95 -16.77
C LEU A 8 12.01 2.27 -17.94
N TYR A 9 12.72 3.08 -18.72
CA TYR A 9 13.44 2.64 -19.90
C TYR A 9 14.41 1.51 -19.52
N GLY A 10 14.32 0.38 -20.22
CA GLY A 10 15.16 -0.80 -19.97
C GLY A 10 14.77 -1.68 -18.79
N ARG A 11 13.66 -1.39 -18.08
CA ARG A 11 13.15 -2.22 -16.96
C ARG A 11 11.83 -2.93 -17.26
N HIS A 12 11.53 -3.14 -18.54
CA HIS A 12 10.26 -3.72 -18.97
C HIS A 12 10.05 -5.12 -18.40
N ALA A 13 11.12 -5.91 -18.26
CA ALA A 13 11.05 -7.25 -17.69
C ALA A 13 10.64 -7.21 -16.21
N GLU A 14 11.28 -6.36 -15.38
CA GLU A 14 10.95 -6.25 -13.97
C GLU A 14 9.56 -5.66 -13.74
N VAL A 15 9.16 -4.66 -14.53
CA VAL A 15 7.79 -4.11 -14.46
C VAL A 15 6.76 -5.17 -14.83
N SER A 16 7.03 -5.96 -15.87
CA SER A 16 6.13 -7.04 -16.29
C SER A 16 6.02 -8.12 -15.24
N LEU A 17 7.14 -8.51 -14.60
CA LEU A 17 7.16 -9.46 -13.49
C LEU A 17 6.31 -8.96 -12.32
N LEU A 18 6.52 -7.71 -11.86
CA LEU A 18 5.74 -7.11 -10.78
C LEU A 18 4.24 -7.12 -11.08
N ARG A 19 3.86 -6.75 -12.31
CA ARG A 19 2.45 -6.73 -12.76
C ARG A 19 1.85 -8.13 -12.78
N ALA A 20 2.57 -9.11 -13.33
CA ALA A 20 2.13 -10.50 -13.38
C ALA A 20 1.93 -11.07 -11.97
N THR A 21 2.88 -10.82 -11.06
CA THR A 21 2.76 -11.23 -9.66
C THR A 21 1.52 -10.61 -9.00
N PHE A 22 1.26 -9.31 -9.23
CA PHE A 22 0.07 -8.67 -8.70
C PHE A 22 -1.23 -9.24 -9.27
N HIS A 23 -1.31 -9.49 -10.58
CA HIS A 23 -2.50 -10.11 -11.17
C HIS A 23 -2.76 -11.52 -10.62
N ASN A 24 -1.72 -12.35 -10.49
CA ASN A 24 -1.86 -13.68 -9.91
C ASN A 24 -2.36 -13.63 -8.45
N LEU A 25 -1.98 -12.60 -7.68
CA LEU A 25 -2.49 -12.38 -6.32
C LEU A 25 -3.97 -12.02 -6.28
N LEU A 26 -4.48 -11.33 -7.30
CA LEU A 26 -5.91 -11.00 -7.38
C LEU A 26 -6.76 -12.24 -7.63
N GLU A 27 -6.25 -13.21 -8.40
CA GLU A 27 -6.95 -14.47 -8.66
C GLU A 27 -6.88 -15.43 -7.47
N LYS A 28 -5.76 -15.45 -6.76
CA LYS A 28 -5.54 -16.31 -5.59
C LYS A 28 -5.98 -15.60 -4.32
N HIS A 29 -7.27 -15.73 -4.01
CA HIS A 29 -7.84 -15.22 -2.76
C HIS A 29 -6.99 -15.70 -1.56
N HIS A 30 -6.56 -14.74 -0.72
CA HIS A 30 -5.83 -14.92 0.55
C HIS A 30 -4.31 -15.16 0.49
N GLU A 31 -3.65 -15.08 -0.67
CA GLU A 31 -2.18 -15.16 -0.73
C GLU A 31 -1.52 -13.82 -0.35
N LYS A 32 -0.40 -13.88 0.39
CA LYS A 32 0.42 -12.71 0.78
C LYS A 32 1.79 -12.86 0.14
N VAL A 33 2.26 -11.84 -0.56
CA VAL A 33 3.55 -11.85 -1.24
C VAL A 33 4.40 -10.69 -0.77
N LEU A 34 5.66 -10.98 -0.45
CA LEU A 34 6.70 -9.99 -0.20
C LEU A 34 7.65 -9.96 -1.40
N ILE A 35 7.88 -8.77 -1.96
CA ILE A 35 8.82 -8.57 -3.07
C ILE A 35 9.94 -7.64 -2.60
N SER A 36 11.18 -8.08 -2.75
CA SER A 36 12.37 -7.29 -2.44
C SER A 36 13.04 -6.81 -3.74
N ILE A 37 13.24 -5.49 -3.86
CA ILE A 37 13.92 -4.86 -5.00
C ILE A 37 15.30 -4.41 -4.54
N VAL A 38 16.34 -5.08 -5.02
CA VAL A 38 17.74 -4.82 -4.63
C VAL A 38 18.51 -4.20 -5.80
N GLY A 39 19.45 -3.30 -5.52
CA GLY A 39 20.28 -2.64 -6.52
C GLY A 39 20.99 -1.39 -6.00
N TYR A 40 21.93 -0.86 -6.79
CA TYR A 40 22.74 0.30 -6.43
C TYR A 40 21.91 1.58 -6.18
N SER A 41 22.44 2.50 -5.37
CA SER A 41 21.79 3.81 -5.18
C SER A 41 21.57 4.50 -6.53
N GLY A 42 20.42 5.15 -6.72
CA GLY A 42 20.06 5.78 -8.00
C GLY A 42 19.63 4.83 -9.12
N SER A 43 19.62 3.50 -8.92
CA SER A 43 19.27 2.54 -9.99
C SER A 43 17.78 2.47 -10.37
N GLY A 44 16.94 3.38 -9.86
CA GLY A 44 15.50 3.43 -10.16
C GLY A 44 14.61 2.49 -9.33
N LYS A 45 15.08 1.93 -8.20
CA LYS A 45 14.29 1.00 -7.35
C LYS A 45 12.95 1.57 -6.90
N THR A 46 12.95 2.82 -6.42
CA THR A 46 11.73 3.51 -5.99
C THR A 46 10.79 3.76 -7.16
N ALA A 47 11.32 4.10 -8.34
CA ALA A 47 10.51 4.26 -9.53
C ALA A 47 9.88 2.93 -9.96
N LEU A 48 10.63 1.81 -9.87
CA LEU A 48 10.14 0.47 -10.16
C LEU A 48 9.01 0.04 -9.21
N SER A 49 9.11 0.29 -7.89
CA SER A 49 8.02 -0.03 -6.96
C SER A 49 6.78 0.83 -7.21
N LEU A 50 6.95 2.10 -7.59
CA LEU A 50 5.84 3.01 -7.94
C LEU A 50 5.13 2.61 -9.23
N ALA A 51 5.76 1.83 -10.12
CA ALA A 51 5.13 1.33 -11.35
C ALA A 51 3.92 0.41 -11.09
N LEU A 52 3.79 -0.13 -9.88
CA LEU A 52 2.62 -0.91 -9.45
C LEU A 52 1.40 -0.04 -9.10
N ARG A 53 1.61 1.21 -8.66
CA ARG A 53 0.54 2.12 -8.25
C ARG A 53 -0.64 2.17 -9.22
N PRO A 54 -0.47 2.41 -10.54
CA PRO A 54 -1.61 2.49 -11.46
C PRO A 54 -2.38 1.17 -11.58
N VAL A 55 -1.72 0.03 -11.41
CA VAL A 55 -2.37 -1.30 -11.49
C VAL A 55 -3.23 -1.53 -10.26
N VAL A 56 -2.69 -1.24 -9.07
CA VAL A 56 -3.40 -1.35 -7.80
C VAL A 56 -4.64 -0.45 -7.78
N LEU A 57 -4.51 0.80 -8.24
CA LEU A 57 -5.61 1.76 -8.29
C LEU A 57 -6.71 1.34 -9.27
N ARG A 58 -6.35 0.74 -10.44
CA ARG A 58 -7.34 0.20 -11.38
C ARG A 58 -8.14 -0.96 -10.81
N SER A 59 -7.54 -1.76 -9.94
CA SER A 59 -8.22 -2.82 -9.18
C SER A 59 -9.04 -2.30 -8.00
N GLN A 60 -9.24 -0.97 -7.90
CA GLN A 60 -9.90 -0.29 -6.78
C GLN A 60 -9.26 -0.56 -5.41
N GLY A 61 -8.01 -1.03 -5.38
CA GLY A 61 -7.26 -1.31 -4.17
C GLY A 61 -6.64 -0.05 -3.55
N PHE A 62 -6.05 -0.22 -2.37
CA PHE A 62 -5.31 0.82 -1.67
C PHE A 62 -3.81 0.71 -1.97
N PHE A 63 -3.16 1.86 -2.17
CA PHE A 63 -1.72 1.92 -2.40
C PHE A 63 -1.07 2.92 -1.45
N CYS A 64 -0.31 2.44 -0.48
CA CYS A 64 0.39 3.26 0.50
C CYS A 64 1.91 3.11 0.35
N VAL A 65 2.64 4.20 0.58
CA VAL A 65 4.11 4.22 0.48
C VAL A 65 4.71 4.78 1.75
N GLY A 66 5.61 4.01 2.35
CA GLY A 66 6.48 4.46 3.44
C GLY A 66 7.91 4.58 2.95
N LYS A 67 8.53 5.74 3.09
CA LYS A 67 9.96 5.94 2.81
C LYS A 67 10.74 5.91 4.12
N TYR A 68 11.75 5.06 4.19
CA TYR A 68 12.77 5.15 5.22
C TYR A 68 13.89 6.07 4.73
N ASP A 69 14.04 7.23 5.34
CA ASP A 69 15.14 8.16 5.04
C ASP A 69 16.25 8.02 6.08
N LEU A 70 17.48 7.78 5.63
CA LEU A 70 18.65 7.68 6.51
C LEU A 70 18.93 8.98 7.27
N GLN A 71 18.35 10.11 6.86
CA GLN A 71 18.47 11.40 7.54
C GLN A 71 17.58 11.52 8.79
N HIS A 72 16.49 10.75 8.89
CA HIS A 72 15.50 10.85 9.98
C HIS A 72 15.58 9.65 10.93
N ARG A 73 16.80 9.18 11.25
CA ARG A 73 17.04 8.03 12.15
C ARG A 73 16.44 8.17 13.56
N ALA A 74 16.09 9.38 13.97
CA ALA A 74 15.58 9.65 15.31
C ALA A 74 14.13 9.16 15.52
N GLU A 75 13.35 8.98 14.45
CA GLU A 75 11.94 8.58 14.55
C GLU A 75 11.72 7.12 14.14
N PRO A 76 11.60 6.19 15.10
CA PRO A 76 11.25 4.81 14.78
C PRO A 76 9.86 4.76 14.12
N TYR A 77 9.69 3.85 13.17
CA TYR A 77 8.43 3.62 12.45
C TYR A 77 7.91 4.77 11.58
N MET A 78 8.68 5.84 11.34
CA MET A 78 8.25 6.98 10.51
C MET A 78 7.71 6.55 9.13
N ALA A 79 8.36 5.57 8.49
CA ALA A 79 7.91 5.01 7.21
C ALA A 79 6.54 4.31 7.32
N PHE A 80 6.30 3.60 8.41
CA PHE A 80 5.00 2.96 8.66
C PHE A 80 3.92 4.00 8.94
N ASN A 81 4.20 5.00 9.78
CA ASN A 81 3.26 6.08 10.05
C ASN A 81 2.84 6.79 8.76
N ALA A 82 3.79 7.15 7.90
CA ALA A 82 3.50 7.77 6.61
C ALA A 82 2.63 6.86 5.70
N ALA A 83 2.92 5.56 5.67
CA ALA A 83 2.12 4.61 4.90
C ALA A 83 0.70 4.46 5.44
N PHE A 84 0.54 4.36 6.77
CA PHE A 84 -0.77 4.20 7.40
C PHE A 84 -1.62 5.47 7.31
N LEU A 85 -1.04 6.65 7.50
CA LEU A 85 -1.76 7.92 7.30
C LEU A 85 -2.28 8.02 5.86
N SER A 86 -1.43 7.71 4.88
CA SER A 86 -1.85 7.67 3.48
C SER A 86 -2.95 6.64 3.19
N LEU A 87 -2.97 5.52 3.92
CA LEU A 87 -4.02 4.51 3.81
C LEU A 87 -5.35 5.03 4.41
N VAL A 88 -5.29 5.66 5.59
CA VAL A 88 -6.47 6.26 6.23
C VAL A 88 -7.09 7.33 5.34
N ASP A 89 -6.29 8.23 4.76
CA ASP A 89 -6.78 9.25 3.83
C ASP A 89 -7.51 8.63 2.63
N GLN A 90 -6.97 7.55 2.06
CA GLN A 90 -7.61 6.84 0.95
C GLN A 90 -8.92 6.16 1.35
N ILE A 91 -9.01 5.64 2.59
CA ILE A 91 -10.24 5.03 3.13
C ILE A 91 -11.30 6.11 3.36
N MET A 92 -10.92 7.23 3.97
CA MET A 92 -11.83 8.35 4.28
C MET A 92 -12.34 9.05 3.02
N ALA A 93 -11.63 8.94 1.91
CA ALA A 93 -12.09 9.43 0.60
C ALA A 93 -13.13 8.52 -0.08
N ARG A 94 -13.45 7.34 0.48
CA ARG A 94 -14.53 6.47 -0.01
C ARG A 94 -15.89 6.93 0.49
N ASP A 95 -16.95 6.35 -0.06
CA ASP A 95 -18.31 6.65 0.37
C ASP A 95 -18.62 6.10 1.78
N GLN A 96 -19.69 6.62 2.36
CA GLN A 96 -20.11 6.27 3.72
C GLN A 96 -20.47 4.77 3.86
N SER A 97 -20.93 4.12 2.79
CA SER A 97 -21.29 2.70 2.84
C SER A 97 -20.05 1.82 2.99
N PHE A 98 -18.99 2.15 2.25
CA PHE A 98 -17.69 1.49 2.36
C PHE A 98 -17.11 1.65 3.77
N ILE A 99 -17.11 2.87 4.31
CA ILE A 99 -16.57 3.18 5.64
C ILE A 99 -17.33 2.41 6.73
N SER A 100 -18.66 2.41 6.67
CA SER A 100 -19.50 1.66 7.62
C SER A 100 -19.23 0.16 7.56
N ASN A 101 -19.17 -0.43 6.37
CA ASN A 101 -18.85 -1.85 6.21
C ASN A 101 -17.46 -2.19 6.74
N LEU A 102 -16.46 -1.36 6.45
CA LEU A 102 -15.11 -1.56 6.95
C LEU A 102 -15.06 -1.48 8.48
N LYS A 103 -15.78 -0.53 9.08
CA LYS A 103 -15.88 -0.39 10.54
C LYS A 103 -16.47 -1.63 11.20
N GLU A 104 -17.55 -2.18 10.64
CA GLU A 104 -18.15 -3.43 11.14
C GLU A 104 -17.19 -4.62 11.03
N ARG A 105 -16.51 -4.76 9.89
CA ARG A 105 -15.51 -5.82 9.67
C ARG A 105 -14.33 -5.70 10.62
N MET A 106 -13.82 -4.49 10.82
CA MET A 106 -12.74 -4.22 11.77
C MET A 106 -13.18 -4.53 13.20
N ARG A 107 -14.38 -4.11 13.60
CA ARG A 107 -14.94 -4.44 14.92
C ARG A 107 -15.00 -5.97 15.10
N GLY A 108 -15.56 -6.69 14.13
CA GLY A 108 -15.62 -8.15 14.19
C GLY A 108 -14.25 -8.85 14.25
N ALA A 109 -13.23 -8.29 13.58
CA ALA A 109 -11.88 -8.85 13.58
C ALA A 109 -11.07 -8.51 14.85
N LEU A 110 -11.35 -7.35 15.47
CA LEU A 110 -10.66 -6.85 16.66
C LEU A 110 -11.33 -7.28 17.97
N SER A 111 -12.60 -7.70 17.93
CA SER A 111 -13.29 -8.31 19.06
C SER A 111 -12.76 -9.73 19.33
N GLY A 112 -11.58 -9.81 19.97
CA GLY A 112 -11.18 -10.99 20.73
C GLY A 112 -11.99 -11.12 22.04
N PRO A 113 -11.87 -12.22 22.79
CA PRO A 113 -12.50 -12.36 24.10
C PRO A 113 -11.82 -11.40 25.09
N GLY A 114 -12.33 -10.17 25.16
CA GLY A 114 -11.78 -9.05 25.91
C GLY A 114 -12.16 -7.77 25.19
N GLU A 115 -13.20 -7.11 25.69
CA GLU A 115 -13.74 -5.86 25.17
C GLU A 115 -12.69 -4.75 25.27
N GLU A 116 -11.92 -4.52 24.20
CA GLU A 116 -11.24 -3.25 23.99
C GLU A 116 -11.85 -2.61 22.73
N GLU A 117 -12.81 -1.72 22.97
CA GLU A 117 -13.35 -0.85 21.93
C GLU A 117 -12.22 0.06 21.45
N ILE A 118 -11.56 -0.30 20.36
CA ILE A 118 -10.60 0.59 19.69
C ILE A 118 -11.40 1.71 19.02
N VAL A 119 -11.70 2.75 19.80
CA VAL A 119 -12.30 3.99 19.32
C VAL A 119 -11.19 4.85 18.71
N CYS A 120 -10.92 4.64 17.42
CA CYS A 120 -10.19 5.64 16.65
C CYS A 120 -11.15 6.78 16.31
N THR A 121 -11.21 7.80 17.17
CA THR A 121 -11.78 9.11 16.82
C THR A 121 -10.75 9.86 15.98
N VAL A 122 -10.99 9.94 14.67
CA VAL A 122 -10.30 10.90 13.82
C VAL A 122 -11.02 12.23 14.03
N ALA A 123 -10.36 13.18 14.70
CA ALA A 123 -10.86 14.54 14.91
C ALA A 123 -10.64 15.40 13.65
#